data_AF-A0A939HZV8-F1
#
_entry.id   AF-A0A939HZV8-F1
#
_cell.length_a   1.000
_cell.length_b   1.000
_cell.length_c   1.000
_cell.angle_alpha   90.00
_cell.angle_beta   90.00
_cell.angle_gamma   90.00
#
_symmetry.space_group_name_H-M   'P 1'
#
loop_
_entity.id
_entity.type
_entity.pdbx_description
1 polymer ?
#
loop_
_entity_poly.entity_id
_entity_poly.type
_entity_poly.pdbx_seq_one_letter_code
_entity_poly.pdbx_strand_id
1 'polypeptide(L)'
;MYRQVLKFDRENGSYIQPSDEILVLGEQKKSGLIVCKTHYAEFVGPGAAVFSPVETDYNGVIAIGEPVLSAGQNLSSTKAYNIRIQWMRWLHKITASEKNPIKRSEKLLFSLKEFFGPYRTRP
;
A
#
# COMPACT_ATOMS: atom_id res chain seq x y z
N MET A 1 -6.05 15.49 -16.81
CA MET A 1 -6.72 14.53 -15.89
C MET A 1 -6.12 13.15 -16.16
N TYR A 2 -4.92 12.86 -15.64
CA TYR A 2 -4.26 11.57 -15.86
C TYR A 2 -4.68 10.60 -14.75
N ARG A 3 -5.64 9.71 -15.05
CA ARG A 3 -5.87 8.49 -14.27
C ARG A 3 -4.84 7.46 -14.76
N GLN A 4 -3.70 7.35 -14.10
CA GLN A 4 -2.90 6.12 -14.23
C GLN A 4 -3.64 5.03 -13.45
N VAL A 5 -4.44 4.27 -14.18
CA VAL A 5 -4.99 3.01 -13.70
C VAL A 5 -3.81 2.04 -13.70
N LEU A 6 -3.33 1.64 -12.51
CA LEU A 6 -2.50 0.45 -12.41
C LEU A 6 -3.25 -0.67 -13.12
N LYS A 7 -2.70 -1.18 -14.23
CA LYS A 7 -3.28 -2.34 -14.88
C LYS A 7 -3.01 -3.55 -13.98
N PHE A 8 -4.00 -3.86 -13.16
CA PHE A 8 -4.04 -5.08 -12.37
C PHE A 8 -4.38 -6.24 -13.31
N ASP A 9 -3.36 -6.89 -13.87
CA ASP A 9 -3.54 -8.16 -14.56
C ASP A 9 -3.62 -9.28 -13.51
N ARG A 10 -4.76 -9.99 -13.46
CA ARG A 10 -4.97 -11.11 -12.55
C ARG A 10 -4.21 -12.37 -12.97
N GLU A 11 -3.76 -12.45 -14.22
CA GLU A 11 -3.12 -13.66 -14.76
C GLU A 11 -1.58 -13.60 -14.71
N ASN A 12 -0.98 -12.42 -14.62
CA ASN A 12 0.49 -12.24 -14.68
C ASN A 12 1.13 -11.46 -13.51
N GLY A 13 0.37 -11.09 -12.48
CA GLY A 13 0.86 -10.24 -11.40
C GLY A 13 0.84 -8.76 -11.80
N SER A 14 0.49 -7.90 -10.84
CA SER A 14 0.30 -6.48 -11.10
C SER A 14 1.62 -5.73 -10.93
N TYR A 15 2.01 -4.96 -11.94
CA TYR A 15 3.23 -4.15 -11.94
C TYR A 15 2.91 -2.66 -11.84
N ILE A 16 3.67 -1.93 -11.02
CA ILE A 16 3.67 -0.47 -11.04
C ILE A 16 4.58 -0.03 -12.18
N GLN A 17 4.07 0.79 -13.11
CA GLN A 17 4.93 1.40 -14.11
C GLN A 17 5.74 2.55 -13.48
N PRO A 18 7.04 2.69 -13.82
CA PRO A 18 7.84 3.83 -13.38
C PRO A 18 7.18 5.16 -13.79
N SER A 19 7.16 6.13 -12.88
CA SER A 19 6.61 7.47 -13.09
C SER A 19 7.58 8.52 -12.58
N ASP A 20 7.87 9.55 -13.38
CA ASP A 20 8.72 10.68 -12.95
C ASP A 20 8.07 11.50 -11.83
N GLU A 21 6.76 11.35 -11.65
CA GLU A 21 5.98 11.95 -10.57
C GLU A 21 5.69 10.93 -9.45
N ILE A 22 5.70 11.40 -8.20
CA ILE A 22 5.30 10.60 -7.05
C ILE A 22 3.81 10.28 -7.15
N LEU A 23 3.50 8.98 -7.07
CA LEU A 23 2.14 8.47 -6.96
C LEU A 23 1.76 8.35 -5.49
N VAL A 24 0.57 8.82 -5.13
CA VAL A 24 0.02 8.76 -3.77
C VAL A 24 -1.25 7.92 -3.76
N LEU A 25 -1.39 7.08 -2.73
CA LEU A 25 -2.61 6.32 -2.51
C LEU A 25 -3.71 7.22 -1.94
N GLY A 26 -4.90 7.19 -2.52
CA GLY A 26 -6.03 8.03 -2.11
C GLY A 26 -6.42 7.81 -0.63
N GLU A 27 -6.65 8.91 0.10
CA GLU A 27 -7.02 8.91 1.52
C GLU A 27 -8.44 8.40 1.79
N GLN A 28 -9.33 8.55 0.80
CA GLN A 28 -10.79 8.42 0.95
C GLN A 28 -11.28 6.96 1.04
N LYS A 29 -10.55 6.03 0.44
CA LYS A 29 -10.92 4.62 0.44
C LYS A 29 -10.08 3.90 1.46
N LYS A 30 -10.75 3.17 2.36
CA LYS A 30 -10.17 2.13 3.21
C LYS A 30 -9.55 1.04 2.32
N SER A 31 -8.44 1.36 1.71
CA SER A 31 -7.72 0.55 0.73
C SER A 31 -6.22 0.71 0.96
N GLY A 32 -5.46 -0.28 0.53
CA GLY A 32 -4.02 -0.33 0.74
C GLY A 32 -3.35 -1.08 -0.39
N LEU A 33 -2.03 -0.98 -0.43
CA LEU A 33 -1.19 -1.80 -1.27
C LEU A 33 -0.18 -2.54 -0.38
N ILE A 34 0.04 -3.82 -0.66
CA ILE A 34 1.25 -4.51 -0.22
C ILE A 34 2.19 -4.48 -1.41
N VAL A 35 3.32 -3.81 -1.24
CA VAL A 35 4.33 -3.66 -2.28
C VAL A 35 5.45 -4.65 -2.00
N CYS A 36 5.63 -5.61 -2.90
CA CYS A 36 6.62 -6.67 -2.79
C CYS A 36 7.93 -6.22 -3.40
N LYS A 37 8.99 -6.23 -2.61
CA LYS A 37 10.36 -5.98 -3.01
C LYS A 37 11.18 -7.27 -2.93
N THR A 38 12.41 -7.26 -3.43
CA THR A 38 13.27 -8.45 -3.49
C THR A 38 13.48 -9.13 -2.14
N HIS A 39 13.60 -8.35 -1.06
CA HIS A 39 13.94 -8.89 0.26
C HIS A 39 12.84 -8.73 1.31
N TYR A 40 11.78 -7.98 1.00
CA TYR A 40 10.74 -7.67 1.97
C TYR A 40 9.47 -7.15 1.29
N ALA A 41 8.39 -7.02 2.06
CA ALA A 41 7.16 -6.38 1.60
C ALA A 41 6.84 -5.16 2.47
N GLU A 42 6.33 -4.10 1.86
CA GLU A 42 5.90 -2.89 2.54
C GLU A 42 4.39 -2.73 2.45
N PHE A 43 3.79 -2.26 3.54
CA PHE A 43 2.41 -1.82 3.51
C PHE A 43 2.35 -0.32 3.21
N VAL A 44 1.60 0.02 2.16
CA VAL A 44 1.34 1.38 1.71
C VAL A 44 -0.15 1.66 1.95
N GLY A 45 -0.42 2.39 3.04
CA GLY A 45 -1.78 2.73 3.45
C GLY A 45 -2.28 4.07 2.87
N PRO A 46 -3.53 4.46 3.18
CA PRO A 46 -4.13 5.69 2.67
C PRO A 46 -3.25 6.91 2.88
N GLY A 47 -3.11 7.76 1.85
CA GLY A 47 -2.28 8.96 1.83
C GLY A 47 -0.78 8.74 1.68
N ALA A 48 -0.32 7.48 1.64
CA ALA A 48 1.10 7.17 1.50
C ALA A 48 1.60 7.30 0.06
N ALA A 49 2.86 7.69 -0.08
CA ALA A 49 3.58 7.58 -1.34
C ALA A 49 3.73 6.11 -1.75
N VAL A 50 3.43 5.79 -3.00
CA VAL A 50 3.48 4.42 -3.56
C VAL A 50 4.77 4.19 -4.34
N PHE A 51 5.15 5.16 -5.18
CA PHE A 51 6.29 5.07 -6.08
C PHE A 51 7.15 6.35 -5.99
N SER A 52 8.47 6.14 -6.10
CA SER A 52 9.49 7.16 -6.32
C SER A 52 10.34 6.76 -7.53
N PRO A 53 10.79 7.71 -8.36
CA PRO A 53 11.78 7.45 -9.40
C PRO A 53 13.08 6.81 -8.88
N VAL A 54 13.35 6.92 -7.57
CA VAL A 54 14.59 6.45 -6.93
C VAL A 54 14.47 5.01 -6.38
N GLU A 55 13.27 4.41 -6.38
CA GLU A 55 13.05 3.05 -5.86
C GLU A 55 13.05 2.03 -7.02
N THR A 56 14.07 1.15 -7.08
CA THR A 56 14.30 0.25 -8.24
C THR A 56 13.87 -1.21 -8.04
N ASP A 57 13.46 -1.63 -6.84
CA ASP A 57 13.31 -3.05 -6.50
C ASP A 57 11.85 -3.51 -6.29
N TYR A 58 10.94 -3.16 -7.21
CA TYR A 58 9.54 -3.59 -7.12
C TYR A 58 9.28 -4.86 -7.93
N ASN A 59 8.97 -5.96 -7.23
CA ASN A 59 8.70 -7.26 -7.84
C ASN A 59 7.21 -7.57 -8.00
N GLY A 60 6.33 -6.82 -7.35
CA GLY A 60 4.89 -6.97 -7.50
C GLY A 60 4.09 -6.15 -6.50
N VAL A 61 2.78 -6.11 -6.71
CA VAL A 61 1.85 -5.41 -5.82
C VAL A 61 0.59 -6.23 -5.58
N ILE A 62 0.16 -6.29 -4.33
CA ILE A 62 -1.12 -6.87 -3.90
C ILE A 62 -2.04 -5.74 -3.47
N ALA A 63 -3.18 -5.61 -4.13
CA ALA A 63 -4.21 -4.65 -3.75
C ALA A 63 -5.02 -5.15 -2.55
N ILE A 64 -5.30 -4.24 -1.62
CA ILE A 64 -6.28 -4.44 -0.55
C ILE A 64 -7.44 -3.47 -0.78
N GLY A 65 -8.63 -4.01 -1.02
CA GLY A 65 -9.80 -3.23 -1.40
C GLY A 65 -9.69 -2.68 -2.83
N GLU A 66 -10.12 -1.43 -3.03
CA GLU A 66 -10.10 -0.76 -4.33
C GLU A 66 -9.18 0.48 -4.30
N PRO A 67 -7.84 0.28 -4.30
CA PRO A 67 -6.88 1.37 -4.24
C PRO A 67 -7.03 2.31 -5.44
N VAL A 68 -7.01 3.61 -5.18
CA VAL A 68 -6.99 4.65 -6.22
C VAL A 68 -5.69 5.42 -6.08
N LEU A 69 -4.93 5.52 -7.17
CA LEU A 69 -3.73 6.35 -7.21
C LEU A 69 -4.02 7.71 -7.82
N SER A 70 -3.36 8.72 -7.28
CA SER A 70 -3.33 10.07 -7.84
C SER A 70 -1.90 10.58 -7.89
N ALA A 71 -1.57 11.33 -8.94
CA ALA A 71 -0.34 12.11 -8.96
C ALA A 71 -0.33 13.04 -7.74
N GLY A 72 0.81 13.13 -7.05
CA GLY A 72 0.98 13.89 -5.81
C GLY A 72 0.87 15.41 -5.93
N GLN A 73 0.17 15.96 -6.93
CA GLN A 73 0.15 17.39 -7.26
C GLN A 73 -0.35 18.28 -6.10
N ASN A 74 -1.15 17.74 -5.18
CA ASN A 74 -1.72 18.49 -4.05
C ASN A 74 -1.12 18.16 -2.68
N LEU A 75 -0.18 17.21 -2.59
CA LEU A 75 0.49 16.82 -1.34
C LEU A 75 1.98 17.06 -1.51
N SER A 76 2.62 17.75 -0.56
CA SER A 76 4.08 17.80 -0.57
C SER A 76 4.62 16.36 -0.54
N SER A 77 5.55 16.04 -1.43
CA SER A 77 6.20 14.73 -1.52
C SER A 77 6.64 14.22 -0.14
N THR A 78 7.22 15.11 0.66
CA THR A 78 7.62 14.89 2.05
C THR A 78 6.47 14.39 2.93
N LYS A 79 5.26 14.96 2.82
CA LYS A 79 4.10 14.52 3.62
C LYS A 79 3.69 13.09 3.27
N ALA A 80 3.63 12.75 1.99
CA ALA A 80 3.25 11.41 1.55
C ALA A 80 4.26 10.33 1.99
N TYR A 81 5.56 10.65 2.00
CA TYR A 81 6.59 9.77 2.58
C TYR A 81 6.48 9.63 4.09
N ASN A 82 6.23 10.73 4.81
CA ASN A 82 6.02 10.67 6.26
C ASN A 82 4.83 9.76 6.62
N ILE A 83 3.76 9.79 5.82
CA ILE A 83 2.62 8.88 5.99
C ILE A 83 3.03 7.42 5.71
N ARG A 84 3.81 7.14 4.67
CA ARG A 84 4.34 5.79 4.41
C ARG A 84 5.16 5.26 5.59
N ILE A 85 6.02 6.09 6.18
CA ILE A 85 6.81 5.73 7.37
C ILE A 85 5.91 5.44 8.57
N GLN A 86 4.85 6.22 8.78
CA GLN A 86 3.87 5.96 9.84
C GLN A 86 3.21 4.59 9.67
N TRP A 87 2.82 4.24 8.44
CA TRP A 87 2.24 2.93 8.13
C TRP A 87 3.21 1.77 8.41
N MET A 88 4.47 1.90 8.00
CA MET A 88 5.50 0.90 8.31
C MET A 88 5.70 0.74 9.83
N ARG A 89 5.74 1.84 10.58
CA ARG A 89 5.86 1.81 12.05
C ARG A 89 4.65 1.16 12.71
N TRP A 90 3.45 1.43 12.23
CA TRP A 90 2.22 0.79 12.72
C TRP A 90 2.26 -0.73 12.48
N LEU A 91 2.60 -1.15 11.26
CA LEU A 91 2.73 -2.57 10.91
C LEU A 91 3.79 -3.28 11.77
N HIS A 92 4.93 -2.61 11.99
CA HIS A 92 5.99 -3.12 12.85
C HIS A 92 5.53 -3.29 14.30
N LYS A 93 4.78 -2.32 14.87
CA LYS A 93 4.23 -2.46 16.24
C LYS A 93 3.29 -3.67 16.37
N ILE A 94 2.47 -3.92 15.35
CA ILE A 94 1.57 -5.08 15.31
C ILE A 94 2.37 -6.38 15.30
N THR A 95 3.40 -6.45 14.46
CA THR A 95 4.12 -7.69 14.14
C THR A 95 5.29 -7.99 15.06
N ALA A 96 5.95 -6.99 15.65
CA ALA A 96 7.16 -7.17 16.46
C ALA A 96 6.90 -7.69 17.88
N SER A 97 5.66 -7.54 18.38
CA SER A 97 5.30 -7.94 19.75
C SER A 97 5.04 -9.44 19.92
N GLU A 98 4.82 -10.18 18.83
CA GLU A 98 4.48 -11.60 18.87
C GLU A 98 5.58 -12.45 18.21
N LYS A 99 6.16 -13.37 18.98
CA LYS A 99 7.26 -14.24 18.53
C LYS A 99 6.75 -15.43 17.73
N ASN A 100 5.53 -15.89 17.98
CA ASN A 100 4.93 -16.99 17.27
C ASN A 100 4.44 -16.51 15.88
N PRO A 101 4.91 -17.11 14.77
CA PRO A 101 4.57 -16.64 13.43
C PRO A 101 3.09 -16.75 13.10
N ILE A 102 2.40 -17.78 13.59
CA ILE A 102 0.96 -17.98 13.38
C ILE A 102 0.18 -16.89 14.09
N LYS A 103 0.41 -16.69 15.39
CA LYS A 103 -0.26 -15.62 16.16
C LYS A 103 0.01 -14.23 15.61
N ARG A 104 1.25 -14.00 15.15
CA ARG A 104 1.64 -12.74 14.49
C ARG A 104 0.84 -12.50 13.21
N SER A 105 0.65 -13.55 12.40
CA SER A 105 -0.16 -13.47 11.19
C SER A 105 -1.64 -13.21 11.49
N GLU A 106 -2.20 -13.86 12.52
CA GLU A 106 -3.58 -13.64 12.98
C GLU A 106 -3.78 -12.20 13.45
N LYS A 107 -2.87 -11.69 14.28
CA LYS A 107 -2.91 -10.31 14.78
C LYS A 107 -2.80 -9.29 13.65
N LEU A 108 -1.96 -9.56 12.66
CA LEU A 108 -1.84 -8.73 11.46
C LEU A 108 -3.14 -8.72 10.66
N LEU A 109 -3.70 -9.90 10.34
CA LEU A 109 -4.95 -10.04 9.60
C LEU A 109 -6.11 -9.37 10.33
N PHE A 110 -6.21 -9.55 11.65
CA PHE A 110 -7.21 -8.88 12.48
C PHE A 110 -7.07 -7.35 12.40
N SER A 111 -5.85 -6.83 12.57
CA SER A 111 -5.61 -5.38 12.53
C SER A 111 -5.93 -4.76 11.17
N LEU A 112 -5.61 -5.46 10.08
CA LEU A 112 -5.97 -5.04 8.72
C LEU A 112 -7.49 -5.08 8.52
N LYS A 113 -8.17 -6.12 9.01
CA LYS A 113 -9.63 -6.25 8.94
C LYS A 113 -10.34 -5.13 9.70
N GLU A 114 -9.90 -4.82 10.91
CA GLU A 114 -10.45 -3.71 11.70
C GLU A 114 -10.27 -2.36 11.00
N PHE A 115 -9.10 -2.14 10.39
CA PHE A 115 -8.83 -0.92 9.66
C PHE A 115 -9.71 -0.78 8.42
N PHE A 116 -9.72 -1.81 7.56
CA PHE A 116 -10.42 -1.77 6.28
C PHE A 116 -11.94 -1.98 6.40
N GLY A 117 -12.39 -2.57 7.49
CA GLY A 117 -13.79 -2.95 7.70
C GLY A 117 -14.21 -4.14 6.82
N PRO A 118 -15.49 -4.54 6.89
CA PRO A 118 -16.00 -5.63 6.07
C PRO A 118 -15.93 -5.26 4.59
N TYR A 119 -15.65 -6.26 3.75
CA TYR A 119 -15.69 -6.12 2.30
C TYR A 119 -17.09 -5.66 1.89
N ARG A 120 -17.21 -4.45 1.33
CA ARG A 120 -18.47 -4.01 0.73
C ARG A 120 -18.56 -4.61 -0.67
N THR A 121 -19.35 -5.66 -0.82
CA THR A 121 -19.87 -6.03 -2.14
C THR A 121 -20.72 -4.86 -2.63
N ARG A 122 -20.35 -4.25 -3.75
CA ARG A 122 -21.27 -3.33 -4.44
C ARG A 122 -22.54 -4.11 -4.79
N PRO A 123 -23.74 -3.55 -4.55
CA PRO A 123 -24.97 -4.07 -5.13
C PRO A 123 -24.94 -3.95 -6.67
#